data_AF-F0GJ78-F1
#
_entry.id   AF-F0GJ78-F1
#
_cell.length_a   1.000
_cell.length_b   1.000
_cell.length_c   1.000
_cell.angle_alpha   90.00
_cell.angle_beta   90.00
_cell.angle_gamma   90.00
#
_symmetry.space_group_name_H-M   'P 1'
#
loop_
_entity.id
_entity.type
_entity.pdbx_description
1 polymer ?
#
loop_
_entity_poly.entity_id
_entity_poly.type
_entity_poly.pdbx_seq_one_letter_code
_entity_poly.pdbx_strand_id
1 'polypeptide(L)'
;LGVIGMGRIGQALARRARGFGMQVLYHNRSRVAPEIEAELNAEYVSKDALLARADHVVLVLPYTKENHHTIGAAELAKMKPTATLTNIARGGIVDDAALAVALRDG
;
A
#
# COMPACT_ATOMS: atom_id res chain seq x y z
N LEU A 1 -4.20 3.76 7.23
CA LEU A 1 -4.30 2.83 6.08
C LEU A 1 -3.43 3.37 4.94
N GLY A 2 -2.46 2.61 4.47
CA GLY A 2 -1.67 2.90 3.26
C GLY A 2 -2.13 2.05 2.09
N VAL A 3 -2.52 2.66 0.97
CA VAL A 3 -2.95 1.96 -0.24
C VAL A 3 -1.95 2.20 -1.37
N ILE A 4 -1.32 1.13 -1.87
CA ILE A 4 -0.48 1.19 -3.08
C ILE A 4 -1.34 0.73 -4.26
N GLY A 5 -1.80 1.67 -5.08
CA GLY A 5 -2.76 1.41 -6.16
C GLY A 5 -4.18 1.91 -5.88
N MET A 6 -4.42 3.20 -6.09
CA MET A 6 -5.73 3.87 -5.93
C MET A 6 -6.62 3.77 -7.18
N GLY A 7 -6.73 2.57 -7.74
CA GLY A 7 -7.71 2.24 -8.79
C GLY A 7 -9.11 1.97 -8.22
N ARG A 8 -9.98 1.30 -8.98
CA ARG A 8 -11.36 1.00 -8.55
C ARG A 8 -11.44 0.29 -7.19
N ILE A 9 -10.60 -0.73 -6.98
CA ILE A 9 -10.56 -1.51 -5.72
C ILE A 9 -9.94 -0.66 -4.59
N GLY A 10 -8.85 0.06 -4.85
CA GLY A 10 -8.21 0.93 -3.85
C GLY A 10 -9.15 2.02 -3.34
N GLN A 11 -9.92 2.65 -4.24
CA GLN A 11 -10.92 3.66 -3.88
C GLN A 11 -12.08 3.04 -3.08
N ALA A 12 -12.52 1.84 -3.45
CA ALA A 12 -13.55 1.11 -2.70
C ALA A 12 -13.10 0.75 -1.27
N LEU A 13 -11.82 0.43 -1.08
CA LEU A 13 -11.21 0.20 0.22
C LEU A 13 -11.13 1.50 1.04
N ALA A 14 -10.60 2.58 0.45
CA ALA A 14 -10.50 3.88 1.10
C ALA A 14 -11.88 4.41 1.56
N ARG A 15 -12.93 4.22 0.74
CA ARG A 15 -14.30 4.60 1.11
C ARG A 15 -14.82 3.84 2.33
N ARG A 16 -14.47 2.56 2.47
CA ARG A 16 -14.83 1.75 3.66
C ARG A 16 -14.00 2.15 4.88
N ALA A 17 -12.72 2.46 4.69
CA ALA A 17 -11.82 2.88 5.76
C ALA A 17 -12.30 4.14 6.50
N ARG A 18 -13.04 5.02 5.81
CA ARG A 18 -13.72 6.16 6.44
C ARG A 18 -14.70 5.76 7.54
N GLY A 19 -15.45 4.66 7.35
CA GLY A 19 -16.37 4.15 8.38
C GLY A 19 -15.66 3.67 9.66
N PHE A 20 -14.36 3.43 9.58
CA PHE A 20 -13.50 3.03 10.69
C PHE A 20 -12.66 4.20 11.24
N GLY A 21 -12.88 5.44 10.78
CA GLY A 21 -12.12 6.61 11.22
C GLY A 21 -10.63 6.58 10.84
N MET A 22 -10.24 5.76 9.87
CA MET A 22 -8.84 5.62 9.46
C MET A 22 -8.39 6.79 8.58
N GLN A 23 -7.17 7.29 8.82
CA GLN A 23 -6.49 8.15 7.83
C GLN A 23 -6.02 7.32 6.64
N VAL A 24 -6.34 7.76 5.43
CA VAL A 24 -5.93 7.09 4.18
C VAL A 24 -4.73 7.82 3.59
N LEU A 25 -3.60 7.12 3.50
CA LEU A 25 -2.45 7.50 2.69
C LEU A 25 -2.46 6.65 1.43
N TYR A 26 -2.05 7.21 0.29
CA TYR A 26 -1.94 6.40 -0.92
C TYR A 26 -0.77 6.80 -1.81
N HIS A 27 -0.34 5.83 -2.62
CA HIS A 27 0.69 6.01 -3.63
C HIS A 27 0.29 5.35 -4.94
N ASN A 28 0.56 6.05 -6.04
CA ASN A 28 0.40 5.65 -7.43
C ASN A 28 1.56 6.21 -8.25
N ARG A 29 1.78 5.67 -9.45
CA ARG A 29 2.63 6.33 -10.47
C ARG A 29 2.10 7.71 -10.86
N SER A 30 0.77 7.86 -10.90
CA SER A 30 0.08 9.11 -11.20
C SER A 30 -0.97 9.38 -10.13
N ARG A 31 -0.92 10.59 -9.56
CA ARG A 31 -1.89 11.07 -8.57
C ARG A 31 -3.30 10.98 -9.13
N VAL A 32 -4.28 10.59 -8.31
CA VAL A 32 -5.68 10.60 -8.75
C VAL A 32 -6.18 12.04 -8.84
N ALA A 33 -7.34 12.24 -9.47
CA ALA A 33 -7.95 13.56 -9.57
C ALA A 33 -8.24 14.14 -8.16
N PRO A 34 -8.07 15.46 -7.94
CA PRO A 34 -8.27 16.09 -6.63
C PRO A 34 -9.64 15.82 -6.01
N GLU A 35 -10.68 15.67 -6.83
CA GLU A 35 -12.05 15.39 -6.40
C GLU A 35 -12.15 14.01 -5.72
N ILE A 36 -11.38 13.02 -6.21
CA ILE A 36 -11.32 11.68 -5.62
C ILE A 36 -10.61 11.74 -4.26
N GLU A 37 -9.54 12.52 -4.14
CA GLU A 37 -8.85 12.69 -2.86
C GLU A 37 -9.74 13.34 -1.81
N ALA A 38 -10.48 14.39 -2.19
CA ALA A 38 -11.44 15.06 -1.33
C ALA A 38 -12.59 14.11 -0.93
N GLU A 39 -13.16 13.37 -1.89
CA GLU A 39 -14.23 12.40 -1.63
C GLU A 39 -13.77 11.29 -0.68
N LEU A 40 -12.50 10.88 -0.73
CA LEU A 40 -11.98 9.79 0.08
C LEU A 40 -11.26 10.26 1.35
N ASN A 41 -11.01 11.57 1.52
CA ASN A 41 -10.11 12.11 2.55
C ASN A 41 -8.75 11.37 2.50
N ALA A 42 -8.20 11.24 1.29
CA ALA A 42 -6.98 10.49 1.03
C ALA A 42 -5.81 11.43 0.73
N GLU A 43 -4.66 11.17 1.34
CA GLU A 43 -3.43 11.94 1.17
C GLU A 43 -2.49 11.22 0.19
N TYR A 44 -2.13 11.86 -0.92
CA TYR A 44 -1.10 11.34 -1.82
C TYR A 44 0.29 11.56 -1.22
N VAL A 45 1.08 10.48 -1.14
CA VAL A 45 2.43 10.50 -0.59
C VAL A 45 3.38 9.68 -1.47
N SER A 46 4.68 9.80 -1.25
CA SER A 46 5.66 8.88 -1.87
C SER A 46 5.50 7.46 -1.33
N LYS A 47 5.95 6.44 -2.09
CA LYS A 47 5.97 5.03 -1.64
C LYS A 47 6.68 4.90 -0.29
N ASP A 48 7.84 5.53 -0.15
CA ASP A 48 8.65 5.46 1.06
C ASP A 48 7.95 6.11 2.27
N ALA A 49 7.33 7.28 2.09
CA ALA A 49 6.57 7.92 3.15
C ALA A 49 5.35 7.10 3.55
N LEU A 50 4.68 6.44 2.60
CA LEU A 50 3.56 5.53 2.87
C LEU A 50 4.02 4.35 3.73
N LEU A 51 5.10 3.66 3.33
CA LEU A 51 5.62 2.49 4.05
C LEU A 51 6.03 2.85 5.48
N ALA A 52 6.70 4.00 5.68
CA ALA A 52 7.13 4.44 7.01
C ALA A 52 5.97 4.87 7.92
N ARG A 53 4.86 5.39 7.36
CA ARG A 53 3.74 5.98 8.14
C ARG A 53 2.57 5.02 8.36
N ALA A 54 2.33 4.08 7.45
CA ALA A 54 1.11 3.26 7.48
C ALA A 54 1.23 2.05 8.42
N ASP A 55 0.22 1.86 9.28
CA ASP A 55 0.07 0.66 10.13
C ASP A 55 -0.52 -0.53 9.37
N HIS A 56 -1.25 -0.26 8.28
CA HIS A 56 -1.81 -1.28 7.41
C HIS A 56 -1.52 -0.90 5.96
N VAL A 57 -0.65 -1.64 5.28
CA VAL A 57 -0.31 -1.46 3.87
C VAL A 57 -1.09 -2.47 3.04
N VAL A 58 -1.87 -1.99 2.08
CA VAL A 58 -2.66 -2.84 1.18
C VAL A 58 -2.21 -2.63 -0.26
N LEU A 59 -1.84 -3.72 -0.93
CA LEU A 59 -1.37 -3.73 -2.31
C LEU A 59 -2.53 -4.01 -3.28
N VAL A 60 -2.75 -3.08 -4.20
CA VAL A 60 -3.85 -3.11 -5.16
C VAL A 60 -3.32 -2.71 -6.55
N LEU A 61 -2.33 -3.46 -7.02
CA LEU A 61 -1.65 -3.20 -8.30
C LEU A 61 -1.96 -4.31 -9.32
N PRO A 62 -2.02 -4.00 -10.64
CA PRO A 62 -1.93 -5.04 -11.65
C PRO A 62 -0.52 -5.66 -11.62
N TYR A 63 -0.41 -6.95 -11.94
CA TYR A 63 0.90 -7.55 -12.15
C TYR A 63 1.45 -7.15 -13.51
N THR A 64 2.61 -6.50 -13.51
CA THR A 64 3.39 -6.12 -14.69
C THR A 64 4.87 -6.32 -14.37
N LYS A 65 5.75 -6.20 -15.38
CA LYS A 65 7.20 -6.28 -15.15
C LYS A 65 7.69 -5.17 -14.21
N GLU A 66 7.11 -3.98 -14.30
CA GLU A 66 7.43 -2.83 -13.46
C GLU A 66 6.95 -3.03 -12.01
N ASN A 67 5.85 -3.75 -11.80
CA ASN A 67 5.30 -4.02 -10.47
C ASN A 67 5.85 -5.32 -9.84
N HIS A 68 6.65 -6.10 -10.57
CA HIS A 68 7.27 -7.30 -10.06
C HIS A 68 8.20 -6.97 -8.89
N HIS A 69 8.00 -7.63 -7.74
CA HIS A 69 8.75 -7.39 -6.50
C HIS A 69 8.77 -5.90 -6.10
N THR A 70 7.66 -5.18 -6.32
CA THR A 70 7.49 -3.79 -5.83
C THR A 70 7.76 -3.68 -4.34
N ILE A 71 7.43 -4.74 -3.60
CA ILE A 71 7.75 -4.92 -2.18
C ILE A 71 8.82 -6.01 -2.06
N GLY A 72 10.07 -5.57 -1.92
CA GLY A 72 11.20 -6.44 -1.58
C GLY A 72 11.72 -6.16 -0.17
N ALA A 73 12.92 -6.64 0.12
CA ALA A 73 13.55 -6.48 1.44
C ALA A 73 13.69 -5.00 1.86
N ALA A 74 14.05 -4.12 0.91
CA ALA A 74 14.22 -2.69 1.18
C ALA A 74 12.89 -2.00 1.55
N GLU A 75 11.79 -2.37 0.90
CA GLU A 75 10.46 -1.85 1.23
C GLU A 75 9.93 -2.40 2.55
N LEU A 76 10.11 -3.70 2.79
CA LEU A 76 9.72 -4.33 4.06
C LEU A 76 10.44 -3.68 5.24
N ALA A 77 11.74 -3.40 5.12
CA ALA A 77 12.53 -2.74 6.15
C ALA A 77 12.12 -1.28 6.44
N LYS A 78 11.38 -0.64 5.51
CA LYS A 78 10.83 0.72 5.72
C LYS A 78 9.49 0.70 6.46
N MET A 79 8.83 -0.46 6.54
CA MET A 79 7.56 -0.57 7.24
C MET A 79 7.78 -0.46 8.75
N LYS A 80 6.74 -0.04 9.48
CA LYS A 80 6.77 -0.15 10.94
C LYS A 80 6.87 -1.63 11.32
N PRO A 81 7.58 -2.00 12.40
CA PRO A 81 7.60 -3.38 12.90
C PRO A 81 6.21 -3.93 13.25
N THR A 82 5.28 -3.03 13.59
CA THR A 82 3.88 -3.37 13.90
C THR A 82 2.94 -3.35 12.69
N ALA A 83 3.44 -2.98 11.50
CA ALA A 83 2.59 -2.82 10.34
C ALA A 83 2.20 -4.16 9.71
N THR A 84 0.98 -4.24 9.19
CA THR A 84 0.54 -5.40 8.41
C THR A 84 0.68 -5.12 6.92
N LEU A 85 1.19 -6.07 6.15
CA LEU A 85 1.14 -6.07 4.69
C LEU A 85 0.02 -7.00 4.19
N THR A 86 -0.90 -6.49 3.39
CA THR A 86 -2.00 -7.27 2.79
C THR A 86 -1.93 -7.17 1.27
N ASN A 87 -1.64 -8.29 0.61
CA ASN A 87 -1.64 -8.38 -0.85
C ASN A 87 -2.97 -8.94 -1.36
N ILE A 88 -3.81 -8.09 -1.95
CA ILE A 88 -5.06 -8.50 -2.64
C ILE A 88 -4.94 -8.44 -4.17
N ALA A 89 -3.71 -8.41 -4.67
CA ALA A 89 -3.40 -8.29 -6.09
C ALA A 89 -2.91 -9.63 -6.67
N ARG A 90 -1.59 -9.82 -6.78
CA ARG A 90 -0.93 -11.02 -7.33
C ARG A 90 0.36 -11.29 -6.53
N GLY A 91 0.71 -12.56 -6.37
CA GLY A 91 1.84 -13.01 -5.55
C GLY A 91 3.14 -12.28 -5.86
N GLY A 92 3.59 -12.31 -7.13
CA GLY A 92 4.88 -11.72 -7.55
C GLY A 92 5.00 -10.19 -7.46
N ILE A 93 4.05 -9.49 -6.84
CA ILE A 93 4.25 -8.09 -6.42
C ILE A 93 5.12 -8.02 -5.16
N VAL A 94 5.07 -9.07 -4.34
CA VAL A 94 5.90 -9.22 -3.14
C VAL A 94 6.99 -10.25 -3.43
N ASP A 95 8.20 -9.96 -2.99
CA ASP A 95 9.28 -10.95 -2.97
C ASP A 95 9.07 -11.91 -1.78
N ASP A 96 8.65 -13.14 -2.08
CA ASP A 96 8.32 -14.14 -1.06
C ASP A 96 9.54 -14.52 -0.20
N ALA A 97 10.75 -14.51 -0.76
CA ALA A 97 11.96 -14.82 -0.02
C ALA A 97 12.29 -13.70 0.99
N ALA A 98 12.16 -12.44 0.56
CA ALA A 98 12.33 -11.30 1.45
C ALA A 98 11.24 -11.25 2.53
N LEU A 99 9.99 -11.55 2.17
CA LEU A 99 8.87 -11.62 3.12
C LEU A 99 9.09 -12.69 4.19
N ALA A 100 9.57 -13.88 3.80
CA ALA A 100 9.85 -14.96 4.73
C ALA A 100 10.95 -14.60 5.76
N VAL A 101 11.94 -13.80 5.36
CA VAL A 101 12.97 -13.28 6.28
C VAL A 101 12.35 -12.23 7.22
N ALA A 102 11.62 -11.25 6.67
CA ALA A 102 11.00 -10.20 7.48
C ALA A 102 10.03 -10.77 8.55
N LEU A 103 9.22 -11.77 8.20
CA LEU A 103 8.30 -12.42 9.14
C LEU A 103 9.01 -13.24 10.22
N ARG A 104 10.21 -13.76 9.92
CA ARG A 104 11.01 -14.52 10.88
C ARG A 104 11.68 -13.61 11.90
N ASP A 105 12.14 -12.46 11.44
CA ASP A 105 12.99 -11.56 12.23
C ASP A 105 12.18 -10.52 13.03
N GLY A 106 10.92 -10.26 12.64
CA GLY A 106 9.97 -9.41 13.38
C GLY A 106 10.23 -7.91 13.22
#